data_AF-A0A9C7EIP3-F1
#
_entry.id   AF-A0A9C7EIP3-F1
#
_cell.length_a   1.000
_cell.length_b   1.000
_cell.length_c   1.000
_cell.angle_alpha   90.00
_cell.angle_beta   90.00
_cell.angle_gamma   90.00
#
_symmetry.space_group_name_H-M   'P 1'
#
loop_
_entity.id
_entity.type
_entity.pdbx_description
1 polymer ?
#
loop_
_entity_poly.entity_id
_entity_poly.type
_entity_poly.pdbx_seq_one_letter_code
_entity_poly.pdbx_strand_id
1 'polypeptide(L)'
;MSPKILQIANGFGVWVLAALTVSMVLVQAVLYTRLAYTTADKIGYAREKCRQAFRTGLVTAIGPSIAIFIVMVGMMSVVGGPITWLRLSVIGAAPTELTAATVGAQARGVEFGGADYDLLALATS
;
A
#
# COMPACT_ATOMS: atom_id res chain seq x y z
N MET A 1 -20.08 -7.51 -8.83
CA MET A 1 -19.03 -7.09 -9.81
C MET A 1 -18.92 -8.13 -10.92
N SER A 2 -18.92 -7.72 -12.20
CA SER A 2 -18.92 -8.65 -13.34
C SER A 2 -17.61 -9.47 -13.41
N PRO A 3 -17.66 -10.81 -13.55
CA PRO A 3 -16.49 -11.70 -13.49
C PRO A 3 -15.42 -11.45 -14.57
N LYS A 4 -15.78 -10.79 -15.68
CA LYS A 4 -14.85 -10.34 -16.72
C LYS A 4 -13.86 -9.25 -16.25
N ILE A 5 -14.26 -8.40 -15.30
CA ILE A 5 -13.46 -7.29 -14.79
C ILE A 5 -12.34 -7.83 -13.89
N LEU A 6 -12.69 -8.77 -13.03
CA LEU A 6 -11.74 -9.48 -12.16
C LEU A 6 -10.69 -10.23 -12.99
N GLN A 7 -11.05 -10.79 -14.14
CA GLN A 7 -10.12 -11.46 -15.05
C GLN A 7 -9.11 -10.51 -15.71
N ILE A 8 -9.53 -9.29 -16.08
CA ILE A 8 -8.66 -8.26 -16.65
C ILE A 8 -7.80 -7.62 -15.56
N ALA A 9 -8.38 -7.34 -14.39
CA ALA A 9 -7.68 -6.74 -13.24
C ALA A 9 -6.66 -7.70 -12.60
N ASN A 10 -6.90 -9.02 -12.61
CA ASN A 10 -5.91 -10.04 -12.23
C ASN A 10 -5.03 -10.51 -13.40
N GLY A 11 -5.12 -9.86 -14.57
CA GLY A 11 -4.23 -10.16 -15.69
C GLY A 11 -2.77 -10.00 -15.28
N PHE A 12 -1.90 -10.90 -15.74
CA PHE A 12 -0.47 -10.91 -15.42
C PHE A 12 0.20 -9.54 -15.61
N GLY A 13 -0.24 -8.73 -16.58
CA GLY A 13 0.26 -7.38 -16.82
C GLY A 13 0.05 -6.40 -15.65
N VAL A 14 -1.09 -6.45 -14.95
CA VAL A 14 -1.37 -5.57 -13.81
C VAL A 14 -0.52 -5.97 -12.60
N TRP A 15 -0.31 -7.28 -12.42
CA TRP A 15 0.64 -7.81 -11.42
C TRP A 15 2.07 -7.33 -11.67
N VAL A 16 2.52 -7.31 -12.93
CA VAL A 16 3.86 -6.82 -13.30
C VAL A 16 3.99 -5.33 -13.03
N LEU A 17 3.00 -4.51 -13.40
CA LEU A 17 3.00 -3.07 -13.13
C LEU A 17 2.95 -2.76 -11.63
N ALA A 18 2.16 -3.52 -10.87
CA ALA A 18 2.12 -3.42 -9.41
C ALA A 18 3.48 -3.80 -8.81
N ALA A 19 4.05 -4.94 -9.20
CA ALA A 19 5.35 -5.38 -8.73
C ALA A 19 6.46 -4.37 -9.05
N LEU A 20 6.43 -3.73 -10.21
CA LEU A 20 7.37 -2.67 -10.59
C LEU A 20 7.28 -1.47 -9.64
N THR A 21 6.06 -0.99 -9.39
CA THR A 21 5.82 0.15 -8.50
C THR A 21 6.24 -0.16 -7.06
N VAL A 22 5.87 -1.34 -6.56
CA VAL A 22 6.26 -1.82 -5.22
C VAL A 22 7.78 -1.95 -5.11
N SER A 23 8.44 -2.43 -6.17
CA SER A 23 9.90 -2.51 -6.23
C SER A 23 10.55 -1.15 -6.13
N MET A 24 9.99 -0.11 -6.76
CA MET A 24 10.50 1.26 -6.62
C MET A 24 10.42 1.77 -5.18
N VAL A 25 9.32 1.50 -4.47
CA VAL A 25 9.18 1.88 -3.05
C VAL A 25 10.21 1.15 -2.18
N LEU A 26 10.45 -0.14 -2.43
CA LEU A 26 11.50 -0.91 -1.74
C LEU A 26 12.90 -0.32 -1.99
N VAL A 27 13.20 0.06 -3.23
CA VAL A 27 14.47 0.71 -3.58
C VAL A 27 14.61 2.04 -2.83
N GLN A 28 13.56 2.88 -2.82
CA GLN A 28 13.56 4.14 -2.07
C GLN A 28 13.81 3.92 -0.57
N ALA A 29 13.15 2.94 0.05
CA ALA A 29 13.35 2.62 1.47
C ALA A 29 14.81 2.24 1.78
N VAL A 30 15.46 1.45 0.91
CA VAL A 30 16.88 1.09 1.05
C VAL A 30 17.79 2.31 0.86
N LEU A 31 17.52 3.14 -0.16
CA LEU A 31 18.32 4.35 -0.42
C LEU A 31 18.23 5.34 0.75
N TYR A 32 17.03 5.58 1.30
CA TYR A 32 16.85 6.45 2.46
C TYR A 32 17.53 5.89 3.70
N THR A 33 17.45 4.58 3.94
CA THR A 33 18.16 3.94 5.05
C THR A 33 19.67 4.14 4.91
N ARG A 34 20.23 3.92 3.72
CA ARG A 34 21.66 4.17 3.45
C ARG A 34 22.03 5.63 3.67
N LEU A 35 21.22 6.56 3.16
CA LEU A 35 21.44 7.99 3.34
C LEU A 35 21.40 8.40 4.82
N ALA A 36 20.49 7.83 5.61
CA ALA A 36 20.42 8.07 7.05
C ALA A 36 21.71 7.61 7.76
N TYR A 37 22.24 6.42 7.42
CA TYR A 37 23.51 5.95 7.98
C TYR A 37 24.70 6.80 7.55
N THR A 38 24.80 7.18 6.27
CA THR A 38 25.86 8.08 5.80
C THR A 38 25.80 9.45 6.47
N THR A 39 24.59 9.97 6.73
CA THR A 39 24.40 11.24 7.42
C THR A 39 24.78 11.13 8.90
N ALA A 40 24.41 10.04 9.56
CA ALA A 40 24.83 9.73 10.93
C ALA A 40 26.36 9.66 11.07
N ASP A 41 27.06 9.03 10.12
CA ASP A 41 28.52 8.98 10.12
C ASP A 41 29.15 10.39 9.95
N LYS A 42 28.59 11.23 9.06
CA LYS A 42 29.09 12.61 8.83
C LYS A 42 29.00 13.51 10.05
N ILE A 43 27.98 13.31 10.89
CA ILE A 43 27.79 14.08 12.13
C ILE A 43 28.46 13.43 13.35
N GLY A 44 29.21 12.33 13.16
CA GLY A 44 29.88 11.60 14.25
C GLY A 44 28.92 10.87 15.19
N TYR A 45 27.72 10.51 14.73
CA TYR A 45 26.72 9.83 15.56
C TYR A 45 27.08 8.36 15.78
N ALA A 46 26.81 7.85 16.98
CA ALA A 46 27.13 6.46 17.32
C ALA A 46 26.33 5.47 16.46
N ARG A 47 27.04 4.70 15.62
CA ARG A 47 26.43 3.71 14.72
C ARG A 47 25.65 2.61 15.45
N GLU A 48 26.03 2.31 16.69
CA GLU A 48 25.30 1.40 17.58
C GLU A 48 23.89 1.93 17.90
N LYS A 49 23.76 3.24 18.15
CA LYS A 49 22.45 3.87 18.39
C LYS A 49 21.59 3.88 17.14
N CYS A 50 22.17 4.12 15.96
CA CYS A 50 21.44 3.99 14.69
C CYS A 50 20.92 2.56 14.48
N ARG A 51 21.72 1.54 14.79
CA ARG A 51 21.30 0.13 14.68
C ARG A 51 20.23 -0.23 15.70
N GLN A 52 20.35 0.28 16.93
CA GLN A 52 19.34 0.11 17.97
C GLN A 52 18.01 0.76 17.54
N ALA A 53 18.04 2.01 17.07
CA ALA A 53 16.88 2.72 16.56
C ALA A 53 16.20 1.98 15.39
N PHE A 54 16.99 1.47 14.44
CA PHE A 54 16.46 0.68 13.33
C PHE A 54 15.78 -0.61 13.80
N ARG A 55 16.39 -1.34 14.74
CA ARG A 55 15.78 -2.55 15.33
C ARG A 55 14.50 -2.24 16.08
N THR A 56 14.50 -1.17 16.89
CA THR A 56 13.29 -0.74 17.60
C THR A 56 12.20 -0.36 16.60
N GLY A 57 12.54 0.41 15.56
CA GLY A 57 11.62 0.78 14.48
C GLY A 57 10.98 -0.43 13.81
N LEU A 58 11.79 -1.45 13.46
CA LEU A 58 11.30 -2.70 12.88
C LEU A 58 10.31 -3.43 13.80
N VAL A 59 10.60 -3.51 15.11
CA VAL A 59 9.70 -4.16 16.07
C VAL A 59 8.40 -3.35 16.23
N THR A 60 8.49 -2.03 16.29
CA THR A 60 7.30 -1.16 16.41
C THR A 60 6.43 -1.17 15.16
N ALA A 61 7.01 -1.44 13.99
CA ALA A 61 6.27 -1.50 12.72
C ALA A 61 5.39 -2.75 12.59
N ILE A 62 5.59 -3.78 13.42
CA ILE A 62 4.81 -5.04 13.37
C ILE A 62 3.33 -4.76 13.63
N GLY A 63 3.01 -3.98 14.68
CA GLY A 63 1.63 -3.68 15.06
C GLY A 63 0.83 -3.02 13.92
N PRO A 64 1.30 -1.89 13.37
CA PRO A 64 0.70 -1.25 12.21
C PRO A 64 0.60 -2.19 10.99
N SER A 65 1.62 -2.99 10.72
CA SER A 65 1.65 -3.90 9.56
C SER A 65 0.52 -4.94 9.59
N ILE A 66 0.22 -5.50 10.77
CA ILE A 66 -0.87 -6.47 10.92
C ILE A 66 -2.23 -5.80 10.67
N ALA A 67 -2.43 -4.59 11.19
CA ALA A 67 -3.67 -3.83 10.97
C ALA A 67 -3.91 -3.55 9.47
N ILE A 68 -2.84 -3.16 8.76
CA ILE A 68 -2.89 -2.90 7.31
C ILE A 68 -3.21 -4.20 6.55
N PHE A 69 -2.63 -5.33 6.96
CA PHE A 69 -2.88 -6.63 6.32
C PHE A 69 -4.35 -7.08 6.45
N ILE A 70 -4.98 -6.89 7.61
CA ILE A 70 -6.40 -7.23 7.80
C ILE A 70 -7.28 -6.42 6.84
N VAL A 71 -7.03 -5.12 6.74
CA VAL A 71 -7.78 -4.25 5.83
C VAL A 71 -7.53 -4.61 4.36
N MET A 72 -6.29 -4.98 4.03
CA MET A 72 -5.91 -5.46 2.70
C MET A 72 -6.78 -6.63 2.26
N VAL A 73 -6.94 -7.65 3.10
CA VAL A 73 -7.77 -8.82 2.80
C VAL A 73 -9.23 -8.43 2.55
N GLY A 74 -9.76 -7.47 3.32
CA GLY A 74 -11.11 -6.93 3.10
C GLY A 74 -11.24 -6.24 1.73
N MET A 75 -10.30 -5.36 1.39
CA MET A 75 -10.31 -4.62 0.12
C MET A 75 -10.10 -5.51 -1.10
N MET A 76 -9.38 -6.64 -0.98
CA MET A 76 -9.20 -7.58 -2.10
C MET A 76 -10.53 -8.11 -2.65
N SER A 77 -11.55 -8.25 -1.81
CA SER A 77 -12.88 -8.72 -2.22
C SER A 77 -13.67 -7.69 -3.04
N VAL A 78 -13.31 -6.41 -2.94
CA VAL A 78 -14.02 -5.28 -3.57
C VAL A 78 -13.26 -4.70 -4.76
N VAL A 79 -11.95 -4.47 -4.59
CA VAL A 79 -11.09 -3.73 -5.52
C VAL A 79 -10.19 -4.68 -6.34
N GLY A 80 -10.05 -5.93 -5.90
CA GLY A 80 -9.19 -6.95 -6.51
C GLY A 80 -7.78 -6.98 -5.92
N GLY A 81 -7.12 -8.14 -6.03
CA GLY A 81 -5.81 -8.42 -5.41
C GLY A 81 -4.69 -7.45 -5.81
N PRO A 82 -4.43 -7.22 -7.10
CA PRO A 82 -3.26 -6.44 -7.55
C PRO A 82 -3.37 -4.96 -7.23
N ILE A 83 -4.56 -4.37 -7.40
CA ILE A 83 -4.80 -2.95 -7.13
C ILE A 83 -4.76 -2.68 -5.63
N THR A 84 -5.38 -3.55 -4.84
CA THR A 84 -5.31 -3.48 -3.36
C THR A 84 -3.86 -3.58 -2.89
N TRP A 85 -3.08 -4.50 -3.45
CA TRP A 85 -1.66 -4.64 -3.12
C TRP A 85 -0.83 -3.40 -3.47
N LEU A 86 -1.03 -2.84 -4.67
CA LEU A 86 -0.34 -1.62 -5.10
C LEU A 86 -0.63 -0.45 -4.16
N ARG A 87 -1.91 -0.19 -3.88
CA ARG A 87 -2.36 0.94 -3.05
C ARG A 87 -1.79 0.88 -1.63
N LEU A 88 -1.94 -0.27 -0.98
CA LEU A 88 -1.47 -0.45 0.40
C LEU A 88 0.06 -0.52 0.50
N SER A 89 0.76 -0.94 -0.56
CA SER A 89 2.22 -0.92 -0.57
C SER A 89 2.82 0.48 -0.74
N VAL A 90 2.11 1.41 -1.38
CA VAL A 90 2.59 2.79 -1.58
C VAL A 90 2.22 3.68 -0.39
N ILE A 91 0.96 3.63 0.06
CA ILE A 91 0.45 4.56 1.06
C ILE A 91 0.64 4.02 2.48
N GLY A 92 0.55 2.70 2.67
CA GLY A 92 0.82 2.05 3.95
C GLY A 92 -0.14 2.44 5.08
N ALA A 93 -1.17 3.24 4.83
CA ALA A 93 -2.15 3.68 5.82
C ALA A 93 -3.55 3.20 5.41
N ALA A 94 -3.92 2.01 5.89
CA ALA A 94 -5.20 1.39 5.60
C ALA A 94 -6.44 2.27 5.85
N PRO A 95 -6.54 3.04 6.96
CA PRO A 95 -7.70 3.91 7.20
C PRO A 95 -7.82 5.05 6.18
N THR A 96 -6.68 5.60 5.77
CA THR A 96 -6.61 6.67 4.77
C THR A 96 -7.05 6.15 3.40
N GLU A 97 -6.58 4.96 3.01
CA GLU A 97 -6.99 4.31 1.76
C GLU A 97 -8.49 4.01 1.72
N LEU A 98 -9.03 3.47 2.81
CA LEU A 98 -10.45 3.14 2.87
C LEU A 98 -11.33 4.39 2.82
N THR A 99 -10.89 5.47 3.47
CA THR A 99 -11.58 6.76 3.43
C THR A 99 -11.54 7.35 2.02
N ALA A 100 -10.38 7.35 1.37
CA ALA A 100 -10.23 7.83 -0.01
C ALA A 100 -11.12 7.03 -0.98
N ALA A 101 -11.12 5.70 -0.84
CA ALA A 101 -11.95 4.82 -1.66
C ALA A 101 -13.45 5.01 -1.44
N THR A 102 -13.86 5.24 -0.19
CA THR A 102 -15.25 5.53 0.15
C THR A 102 -15.69 6.86 -0.45
N VAL A 103 -14.86 7.92 -0.31
CA VAL A 103 -15.16 9.24 -0.88
C VAL A 103 -15.21 9.18 -2.41
N GLY A 104 -14.30 8.43 -3.04
CA GLY A 104 -14.28 8.24 -4.50
C GLY A 104 -15.47 7.45 -5.06
N ALA A 105 -15.99 6.49 -4.29
CA ALA A 105 -17.23 5.79 -4.62
C ALA A 105 -18.45 6.73 -4.45
N GLN A 106 -18.49 7.48 -3.33
CA GLN A 106 -19.54 8.46 -3.05
C GLN A 106 -19.60 9.59 -4.08
N ALA A 107 -18.46 10.00 -4.66
CA ALA A 107 -18.41 10.97 -5.74
C ALA A 107 -19.16 10.50 -7.01
N ARG A 108 -19.38 9.19 -7.16
CA ARG A 108 -20.19 8.58 -8.23
C ARG A 108 -21.61 8.21 -7.78
N GLY A 109 -21.98 8.55 -6.54
CA GLY A 109 -23.28 8.26 -5.97
C GLY A 109 -23.48 6.78 -5.59
N VAL A 110 -22.40 5.99 -5.49
CA VAL A 110 -22.46 4.57 -5.17
C VAL A 110 -21.76 4.28 -3.85
N GLU A 111 -22.24 3.26 -3.13
CA GLU A 111 -21.60 2.79 -1.91
C GLU A 111 -20.36 1.93 -2.25
N PHE A 112 -19.27 2.12 -1.50
CA PHE A 112 -18.06 1.34 -1.68
C PHE A 112 -18.33 -0.15 -1.40
N GLY A 113 -18.16 -1.01 -2.41
CA GLY A 113 -18.48 -2.44 -2.31
C GLY A 113 -19.96 -2.80 -2.44
N GLY A 114 -20.82 -1.83 -2.77
CA GLY A 114 -22.25 -2.05 -3.00
C GLY A 114 -22.57 -2.77 -4.32
N ALA A 115 -23.85 -3.12 -4.52
CA ALA A 115 -24.33 -3.84 -5.70
C ALA A 115 -24.11 -3.07 -7.03
N ASP A 116 -24.16 -1.74 -6.96
CA ASP A 116 -23.98 -0.82 -8.10
C ASP A 116 -22.51 -0.38 -8.31
N TYR A 117 -21.56 -1.01 -7.61
CA TYR A 117 -20.13 -0.68 -7.74
C TYR A 117 -19.56 -1.18 -9.07
N ASP A 118 -19.51 -0.27 -10.04
CA ASP A 118 -19.05 -0.52 -11.41
C ASP A 118 -17.60 -0.05 -11.66
N LEU A 119 -17.04 -0.37 -12.83
CA LEU A 119 -15.65 -0.10 -13.22
C LEU A 119 -15.29 1.40 -13.18
N LEU A 120 -16.26 2.27 -13.42
CA LEU A 120 -16.10 3.71 -13.28
C LEU A 120 -16.00 4.16 -11.82
N ALA A 121 -16.69 3.48 -10.90
CA ALA A 121 -16.57 3.75 -9.47
C ALA A 121 -15.25 3.21 -8.91
N LEU A 122 -14.76 2.09 -9.45
CA LEU A 122 -13.42 1.58 -9.18
C LEU A 122 -12.32 2.57 -9.63
N ALA A 123 -12.48 3.23 -10.77
CA ALA A 123 -11.51 4.19 -11.28
C ALA A 123 -11.45 5.50 -10.47
N THR A 124 -12.53 5.88 -9.78
CA THR A 124 -12.61 7.09 -8.96
C THR A 124 -12.34 6.86 -7.48
N SER A 125 -12.27 5.61 -7.03
CA SER A 125 -12.02 5.23 -5.63
C SER A 125 -10.57 4.87 -5.37
#